data_AF-A0A5B7HCW0-F1
#
_entry.id   AF-A0A5B7HCW0-F1
#
_cell.length_a   1.000
_cell.length_b   1.000
_cell.length_c   1.000
_cell.angle_alpha   90.00
_cell.angle_beta   90.00
_cell.angle_gamma   90.00
#
_symmetry.space_group_name_H-M   'P 1'
#
loop_
_entity.id
_entity.type
_entity.pdbx_description
1 polymer ?
#
loop_
_entity_poly.entity_id
_entity_poly.type
_entity_poly.pdbx_seq_one_letter_code
_entity_poly.pdbx_strand_id
1 'polypeptide(L)'
;MVVASISRSSVRRALLKGIGAEQIISFLKQHCHPQMYKLSSVVPRTVADQIKLWEMERERLEFTEGVLYKDFMSLHDFNLLSNYASSNGVLIYSDERQRTMVVTKKGHPSIKTFWKEEQAK
;
A
#
# COMPACT_ATOMS: atom_id res chain seq x y z
N MET A 1 -37.68 -17.66 0.01
CA MET A 1 -36.47 -17.94 -0.79
C MET A 1 -36.03 -16.64 -1.42
N VAL A 2 -34.75 -16.26 -1.27
CA VAL A 2 -34.19 -15.05 -1.88
C VAL A 2 -33.03 -15.49 -2.77
N VAL A 3 -32.98 -14.94 -3.99
CA VAL A 3 -31.87 -15.15 -4.92
C VAL A 3 -31.14 -13.81 -5.07
N ALA A 4 -29.82 -13.83 -4.92
CA ALA A 4 -28.99 -12.65 -5.03
C ALA A 4 -27.70 -12.98 -5.80
N SER A 5 -27.10 -11.96 -6.40
CA SER A 5 -25.84 -12.06 -7.13
C SER A 5 -24.74 -11.27 -6.43
N ILE A 6 -23.56 -11.86 -6.28
CA ILE A 6 -22.38 -11.17 -5.79
C ILE A 6 -21.73 -10.46 -6.98
N SER A 7 -21.68 -9.13 -6.92
CA SER A 7 -21.04 -8.28 -7.93
C SER A 7 -19.92 -7.45 -7.30
N ARG A 8 -19.04 -6.92 -8.15
CA ARG A 8 -17.98 -6.00 -7.73
C ARG A 8 -18.51 -4.79 -6.95
N SER A 9 -19.63 -4.21 -7.39
CA SER A 9 -20.23 -3.03 -6.74
C SER A 9 -20.82 -3.38 -5.37
N SER A 10 -21.41 -4.57 -5.19
CA SER A 10 -21.91 -5.01 -3.88
C SER A 10 -20.79 -5.29 -2.90
N VAL A 11 -19.70 -5.95 -3.34
CA VAL A 11 -18.52 -6.21 -2.49
C VAL A 11 -17.86 -4.89 -2.11
N ARG A 12 -17.68 -3.97 -3.05
CA ARG A 12 -17.14 -2.63 -2.76
C ARG A 12 -17.98 -1.88 -1.72
N ARG A 13 -19.31 -2.01 -1.75
CA ARG A 13 -20.19 -1.39 -0.74
C ARG A 13 -19.99 -2.02 0.64
N ALA A 14 -19.74 -3.32 0.72
CA ALA A 14 -19.44 -4.01 1.97
C ALA A 14 -18.07 -3.58 2.55
N LEU A 15 -17.04 -3.52 1.69
CA LEU A 15 -15.70 -3.04 2.05
C LEU A 15 -15.72 -1.59 2.58
N LEU A 16 -16.53 -0.70 1.99
CA LEU A 16 -16.71 0.67 2.48
C LEU A 16 -17.31 0.74 3.90
N LYS A 17 -18.04 -0.30 4.32
CA LYS A 17 -18.57 -0.43 5.68
C LYS A 17 -17.60 -1.13 6.64
N GLY A 18 -16.38 -1.43 6.19
CA GLY A 18 -15.37 -2.12 6.99
C GLY A 18 -15.54 -3.64 7.04
N ILE A 19 -16.34 -4.23 6.16
CA ILE A 19 -16.48 -5.69 6.05
C ILE A 19 -15.43 -6.22 5.08
N GLY A 20 -14.39 -6.87 5.60
CA GLY A 20 -13.27 -7.39 4.79
C GLY A 20 -13.63 -8.62 3.94
N ALA A 21 -12.82 -8.92 2.92
CA ALA A 21 -13.06 -10.06 2.03
C ALA A 21 -13.12 -11.40 2.77
N GLU A 22 -12.22 -11.61 3.74
CA GLU A 22 -12.20 -12.83 4.55
C GLU A 22 -13.47 -13.01 5.38
N GLN A 23 -14.05 -11.92 5.87
CA GLN A 23 -15.33 -11.97 6.60
C GLN A 23 -16.48 -12.38 5.68
N ILE A 24 -16.52 -11.85 4.44
CA ILE A 24 -17.50 -12.24 3.42
C ILE A 24 -17.38 -13.73 3.09
N ILE A 25 -16.15 -14.22 2.86
CA ILE A 25 -15.90 -15.62 2.51
C ILE A 25 -16.25 -16.55 3.68
N SER A 26 -15.88 -16.18 4.91
CA SER A 26 -16.19 -16.93 6.13
C SER A 26 -17.70 -17.03 6.34
N PHE A 27 -18.43 -15.92 6.16
CA PHE A 27 -19.89 -15.89 6.25
C PHE A 27 -20.55 -16.85 5.24
N LEU A 28 -20.09 -16.86 3.98
CA LEU A 28 -20.59 -17.79 2.96
C LEU A 28 -20.31 -19.25 3.30
N LYS A 29 -19.17 -19.55 3.93
CA LYS A 29 -18.82 -20.91 4.37
C LYS A 29 -19.69 -21.38 5.54
N GLN A 30 -19.92 -20.52 6.54
CA GLN A 30 -20.67 -20.86 7.75
C GLN A 30 -22.18 -21.00 7.51
N HIS A 31 -22.74 -20.24 6.57
CA HIS A 31 -24.18 -20.23 6.28
C HIS A 31 -24.55 -20.97 4.98
N CYS A 32 -23.70 -21.88 4.50
CA CYS A 32 -24.02 -22.68 3.33
C CYS A 32 -25.05 -23.79 3.64
N HIS A 33 -25.70 -24.29 2.59
CA HIS A 33 -26.65 -25.39 2.72
C HIS A 33 -25.93 -26.67 3.19
N PRO A 34 -26.50 -27.49 4.10
CA PRO A 34 -25.83 -28.67 4.64
C PRO A 34 -25.28 -29.66 3.60
N GLN A 35 -25.95 -29.78 2.45
CA GLN A 35 -25.51 -30.59 1.31
C GLN A 35 -24.16 -30.13 0.72
N MET A 36 -23.84 -28.82 0.81
CA MET A 36 -22.62 -28.23 0.26
C MET A 36 -21.39 -28.55 1.09
N TYR A 37 -21.52 -28.86 2.39
CA TYR A 37 -20.38 -29.31 3.21
C TYR A 37 -19.81 -30.66 2.76
N LYS A 38 -20.57 -31.43 1.97
CA LYS A 38 -20.10 -32.69 1.36
C LYS A 38 -19.18 -32.46 0.17
N LEU A 39 -19.14 -31.24 -0.38
CA LEU A 39 -18.24 -30.87 -1.47
C LEU A 39 -16.85 -30.54 -0.93
N SER A 40 -15.83 -30.73 -1.75
CA SER A 40 -14.43 -30.43 -1.40
C SER A 40 -14.20 -28.96 -1.02
N SER A 41 -14.99 -28.04 -1.58
CA SER A 41 -14.98 -26.62 -1.22
C SER A 41 -16.39 -26.04 -1.26
N VAL A 42 -16.87 -25.51 -0.14
CA VAL A 42 -18.18 -24.83 -0.03
C VAL A 42 -18.25 -23.60 -0.94
N VAL A 43 -17.18 -22.81 -0.97
CA VAL A 43 -17.03 -21.67 -1.88
C VAL A 43 -15.93 -22.02 -2.87
N PRO A 44 -16.21 -22.04 -4.18
CA PRO A 44 -15.18 -22.28 -5.19
C PRO A 44 -14.03 -21.28 -5.07
N ARG A 45 -12.79 -21.76 -5.24
CA ARG A 45 -11.58 -20.94 -5.10
C ARG A 45 -11.62 -19.68 -5.98
N THR A 46 -12.09 -19.80 -7.21
CA THR A 46 -12.19 -18.67 -8.14
C THR A 46 -13.08 -17.55 -7.60
N VAL A 47 -14.20 -17.87 -6.94
CA VAL A 47 -15.09 -16.87 -6.33
C VAL A 47 -14.43 -16.20 -5.13
N ALA A 48 -13.77 -16.99 -4.27
CA ALA A 48 -13.02 -16.44 -3.15
C ALA A 48 -11.90 -15.49 -3.61
N ASP A 49 -11.16 -15.89 -4.65
CA ASP A 49 -10.09 -15.08 -5.25
C ASP A 49 -10.65 -13.78 -5.85
N GLN A 50 -11.80 -13.82 -6.54
CA GLN A 50 -12.42 -12.61 -7.10
C GLN A 50 -12.80 -11.60 -6.01
N ILE A 51 -13.35 -12.05 -4.87
CA ILE A 51 -13.68 -11.16 -3.75
C ILE A 51 -12.42 -10.50 -3.19
N LYS A 52 -11.33 -11.26 -3.03
CA LYS A 52 -10.03 -10.74 -2.56
C LYS A 52 -9.41 -9.76 -3.56
N LEU A 53 -9.45 -10.08 -4.85
CA LEU A 53 -8.97 -9.18 -5.91
C LEU A 53 -9.73 -7.85 -5.90
N TRP A 54 -11.04 -7.85 -5.62
CA TRP A 54 -11.82 -6.62 -5.48
C TRP A 54 -11.47 -5.81 -4.22
N GLU A 55 -11.01 -6.45 -3.15
CA GLU A 55 -10.49 -5.78 -1.96
C GLU A 55 -9.13 -5.12 -2.24
N MET A 56 -8.18 -5.88 -2.80
CA MET A 56 -6.87 -5.36 -3.22
C MET A 56 -7.01 -4.22 -4.24
N GLU A 57 -8.10 -4.22 -5.01
CA GLU A 57 -8.40 -3.16 -5.94
C GLU A 57 -8.60 -1.78 -5.31
N ARG A 58 -9.02 -1.75 -4.04
CA ARG A 58 -9.15 -0.52 -3.24
C ARG A 58 -7.80 -0.09 -2.67
N GLU A 59 -6.94 -1.05 -2.32
CA GLU A 59 -5.64 -0.84 -1.66
C GLU A 59 -4.51 -0.56 -2.67
N ARG A 60 -4.82 0.10 -3.79
CA ARG A 60 -3.81 0.43 -4.82
C ARG A 60 -2.94 1.63 -4.49
N LEU A 61 -3.35 2.45 -3.53
CA LEU A 61 -2.67 3.69 -3.19
C LEU A 61 -2.32 3.68 -1.70
N GLU A 62 -1.03 3.73 -1.41
CA GLU A 62 -0.53 4.06 -0.08
C GLU A 62 -0.19 5.55 -0.05
N PHE A 63 -0.79 6.27 0.89
CA PHE A 63 -0.50 7.69 1.09
C PHE A 63 0.66 7.82 2.07
N THR A 64 1.79 8.31 1.58
CA THR A 64 2.96 8.60 2.42
C THR A 64 3.26 10.10 2.37
N GLU A 65 3.18 10.77 3.52
CA GLU A 65 3.62 12.18 3.61
C GLU A 65 5.15 12.27 3.50
N GLY A 66 5.64 13.07 2.55
CA GLY A 66 7.06 13.26 2.33
C GLY A 66 7.43 14.67 1.86
N VAL A 67 8.73 14.96 1.92
CA VAL A 67 9.36 16.17 1.38
C VAL A 67 10.18 15.77 0.16
N LEU A 68 9.96 16.49 -0.94
CA LEU A 68 10.68 16.33 -2.19
C LEU A 68 11.95 17.21 -2.20
N TYR A 69 13.09 16.60 -2.47
CA TYR A 69 14.32 17.31 -2.82
C TYR A 69 14.60 17.07 -4.31
N LYS A 70 14.82 18.16 -5.03
CA LYS A 70 15.08 18.21 -6.46
C LYS A 70 16.08 19.32 -6.76
N ASP A 71 16.54 19.39 -8.01
CA ASP A 71 17.42 20.45 -8.50
C ASP A 71 18.80 20.47 -7.79
N PHE A 72 19.39 19.29 -7.55
CA PHE A 72 20.74 19.17 -6.98
C PHE A 72 21.80 19.69 -7.97
N MET A 73 22.71 20.54 -7.46
CA MET A 73 23.79 21.15 -8.24
C MET A 73 24.81 20.12 -8.73
N SER A 74 25.14 19.13 -7.89
CA SER A 74 26.08 18.05 -8.21
C SER A 74 25.45 16.67 -7.99
N LEU A 75 25.89 15.68 -8.78
CA LEU A 75 25.58 14.27 -8.55
C LEU A 75 26.17 13.77 -7.22
N HIS A 76 27.31 14.34 -6.81
CA HIS A 76 27.94 14.01 -5.54
C HIS A 76 27.06 14.38 -4.35
N ASP A 77 26.49 15.59 -4.35
CA ASP A 77 25.60 16.10 -3.28
C ASP A 77 24.34 15.25 -3.17
N PHE A 78 23.78 14.85 -4.32
CA PHE A 78 22.64 13.93 -4.37
C PHE A 78 22.99 12.58 -3.73
N ASN A 79 24.11 11.97 -4.12
CA ASN A 79 24.53 10.68 -3.59
C ASN A 79 24.83 10.75 -2.09
N LEU A 80 25.45 11.83 -1.62
CA LEU A 80 25.72 12.06 -0.20
C LEU A 80 24.42 12.10 0.62
N LEU A 81 23.45 12.92 0.19
CA LEU A 81 22.17 13.07 0.89
C LEU A 81 21.29 11.83 0.77
N SER A 82 21.30 11.16 -0.39
CA SER A 82 20.58 9.89 -0.60
C SER A 82 21.13 8.79 0.31
N ASN A 83 22.45 8.63 0.39
CA ASN A 83 23.10 7.67 1.29
C ASN A 83 22.79 7.97 2.74
N TYR A 84 22.90 9.24 3.17
CA TYR A 84 22.56 9.65 4.53
C TYR A 84 21.08 9.38 4.86
N ALA A 85 20.17 9.68 3.93
CA ALA A 85 18.74 9.41 4.11
C ALA A 85 18.42 7.91 4.15
N SER A 86 19.12 7.10 3.34
CA SER A 86 19.01 5.64 3.32
C SER A 86 19.52 5.02 4.62
N SER A 87 20.70 5.46 5.12
CA SER A 87 21.27 4.96 6.37
C SER A 87 20.41 5.29 7.60
N ASN A 88 19.73 6.43 7.59
CA ASN A 88 18.80 6.82 8.66
C ASN A 88 17.39 6.22 8.49
N GLY A 89 17.12 5.46 7.43
CA GLY A 89 15.81 4.85 7.19
C GLY A 89 14.69 5.86 6.91
N VAL A 90 15.03 7.07 6.45
CA VAL A 90 14.06 8.14 6.19
C VAL A 90 13.74 8.32 4.71
N LEU A 91 14.47 7.63 3.83
CA LEU A 91 14.28 7.65 2.37
C LEU A 91 13.02 6.86 1.95
N ILE A 92 12.12 7.53 1.22
CA ILE A 92 10.91 6.91 0.64
C ILE A 92 11.18 6.51 -0.81
N TYR A 93 11.79 7.41 -1.57
CA TYR A 93 12.04 7.22 -2.99
C TYR A 93 13.32 7.96 -3.39
N SER A 94 14.06 7.40 -4.34
CA SER A 94 15.20 8.05 -4.97
C SER A 94 15.26 7.71 -6.46
N ASP A 95 15.61 8.69 -7.27
CA ASP A 95 15.93 8.53 -8.69
C ASP A 95 17.20 9.31 -9.01
N GLU A 96 18.24 8.58 -9.41
CA GLU A 96 19.54 9.15 -9.77
C GLU A 96 19.49 9.88 -11.12
N ARG A 97 18.63 9.45 -12.06
CA ARG A 97 18.55 10.05 -13.41
C ARG A 97 18.04 11.47 -13.35
N GLN A 98 16.96 11.68 -12.57
CA GLN A 98 16.38 12.99 -12.34
C GLN A 98 16.99 13.71 -11.13
N ARG A 99 17.95 13.08 -10.42
CA ARG A 99 18.53 13.58 -9.16
C ARG A 99 17.42 14.04 -8.22
N THR A 100 16.46 13.16 -7.95
CA THR A 100 15.27 13.49 -7.17
C THR A 100 15.14 12.50 -6.03
N MET A 101 14.84 12.96 -4.82
CA MET A 101 14.60 12.09 -3.68
C MET A 101 13.39 12.57 -2.86
N VAL A 102 12.64 11.62 -2.33
CA VAL A 102 11.53 11.86 -1.43
C VAL A 102 11.87 11.25 -0.08
N VAL A 103 11.67 12.03 0.96
CA VAL A 103 12.07 11.69 2.33
C VAL A 103 10.91 11.92 3.27
N THR A 104 10.83 11.13 4.34
CA THR A 104 9.75 11.27 5.31
C THR A 104 9.74 12.67 5.92
N LYS A 105 8.55 13.22 6.17
CA LYS A 105 8.38 14.53 6.82
C LYS A 105 9.05 14.61 8.20
N LYS A 106 9.10 13.48 8.92
CA LYS A 106 9.80 13.35 10.21
C LYS A 106 11.32 13.41 10.07
N GLY A 107 11.88 12.89 8.98
CA GLY A 107 13.32 12.90 8.71
C GLY A 107 13.88 14.18 8.08
N HIS A 108 12.99 15.05 7.55
CA HIS A 108 13.37 16.31 6.91
C HIS A 108 14.29 17.21 7.78
N PRO A 109 14.02 17.43 9.08
CA PRO A 109 14.89 18.26 9.92
C PRO A 109 16.31 17.74 10.01
N SER A 110 16.50 16.42 10.18
CA SER A 110 17.82 15.79 10.30
C SER A 110 18.66 15.99 9.05
N ILE A 111 18.04 15.82 7.87
CA ILE A 111 18.71 16.02 6.58
C ILE A 111 19.08 17.50 6.37
N LYS A 112 18.21 18.42 6.79
CA LYS A 112 18.48 19.85 6.69
C LYS A 112 19.64 20.28 7.57
N THR A 113 19.75 19.73 8.78
CA THR A 113 20.88 20.00 9.68
C THR A 113 22.18 19.44 9.10
N PHE A 114 22.17 18.18 8.64
CA PHE A 114 23.33 17.55 8.01
C PHE A 114 23.84 18.34 6.79
N TRP A 115 22.93 18.80 5.91
CA TRP A 115 23.31 19.61 4.76
C TRP A 115 23.94 20.96 5.14
N LYS A 116 23.45 21.60 6.21
CA LYS A 116 24.02 22.86 6.70
C LYS A 116 25.43 22.67 7.27
N GLU A 117 25.66 21.58 7.99
CA GLU A 117 26.98 21.26 8.54
C GLU A 117 27.99 20.99 7.43
N GLU A 118 27.57 20.32 6.35
CA GLU A 118 28.45 20.03 5.22
C GLU A 118 28.77 21.26 4.37
N GLN A 119 27.86 22.24 4.28
CA GLN A 119 28.12 23.53 3.62
C GLN A 119 29.00 24.48 4.45
N ALA A 120 29.14 24.23 5.76
CA ALA A 120 29.96 25.03 6.67
C ALA A 120 31.41 24.53 6.76
N LYS A 121 31.72 23.37 6.17
CA LYS A 121 33.07 22.84 6.00
C LYS A 121 33.67 23.30 4.67
#